data_AF-F4FYA1-F1
#
_entry.id   AF-F4FYA1-F1
#
_cell.length_a   1.000
_cell.length_b   1.000
_cell.length_c   1.000
_cell.angle_alpha   90.00
_cell.angle_beta   90.00
_cell.angle_gamma   90.00
#
_symmetry.space_group_name_H-M   'P 1'
#
loop_
_entity.id
_entity.type
_entity.pdbx_description
1 polymer ?
#
loop_
_entity_poly.entity_id
_entity_poly.type
_entity_poly.pdbx_seq_one_letter_code
_entity_poly.pdbx_strand_id
1 'polypeptide(L)'
;MNEDIVEKAKKMYEDGRSIRDIAKELSLSYSKTRRILKERGVIFRGKTPPDLINQVIEYGKQGYSANKISKLLKMNSNTVLRILKKHNLVKGKRKLTQEKIQKIKDMYKNGYSIYKIAKELDISTNLVVYYLKKLQLKN
;
A
#
# COMPACT_ATOMS: atom_id res chain seq x y z
N MET A 1 -26.45 -17.93 23.98
CA MET A 1 -25.54 -18.00 22.81
C MET A 1 -24.99 -19.41 22.80
N ASN A 2 -25.10 -20.17 21.69
CA ASN A 2 -24.69 -21.59 21.70
C ASN A 2 -23.18 -21.72 21.92
N GLU A 3 -22.81 -22.28 23.07
CA GLU A 3 -21.44 -22.64 23.47
C GLU A 3 -20.73 -23.43 22.35
N ASP A 4 -21.45 -24.36 21.73
CA ASP A 4 -20.97 -25.24 20.65
C ASP A 4 -20.55 -24.47 19.39
N ILE A 5 -21.30 -23.42 19.03
CA ILE A 5 -20.97 -22.59 17.85
C ILE A 5 -19.67 -21.84 18.09
N VAL A 6 -19.43 -21.41 19.33
CA VAL A 6 -18.25 -20.65 19.71
C VAL A 6 -17.00 -21.53 19.69
N GLU A 7 -17.08 -22.73 20.28
CA GLU A 7 -15.96 -23.66 20.32
C GLU A 7 -15.61 -24.19 18.92
N LYS A 8 -16.64 -24.49 18.11
CA LYS A 8 -16.45 -24.88 16.71
C LYS A 8 -15.79 -23.77 15.90
N ALA A 9 -16.20 -22.50 16.08
CA ALA A 9 -15.56 -21.37 15.40
C ALA A 9 -14.07 -21.23 15.77
N LYS A 10 -13.73 -21.41 17.06
CA LYS A 10 -12.35 -21.34 17.55
C LYS A 10 -11.49 -22.44 16.94
N LYS A 11 -11.92 -23.70 17.02
CA LYS A 11 -11.21 -24.85 16.45
C LYS A 11 -10.96 -24.69 14.95
N MET A 12 -12.01 -24.33 14.19
CA MET A 12 -11.86 -24.07 12.75
C MET A 12 -10.83 -22.98 12.44
N TYR A 13 -10.72 -21.96 13.29
CA TYR A 13 -9.72 -20.90 13.12
C TYR A 13 -8.30 -21.37 13.44
N GLU A 14 -8.13 -22.19 14.47
CA GLU A 14 -6.85 -22.81 14.84
C GLU A 14 -6.38 -23.79 13.75
N ASP A 15 -7.32 -24.52 13.13
CA ASP A 15 -7.09 -25.41 11.97
C ASP A 15 -6.75 -24.66 10.67
N GLY A 16 -6.66 -23.34 10.72
CA GLY A 16 -6.17 -22.54 9.60
C GLY A 16 -7.27 -21.89 8.75
N ARG A 17 -8.56 -22.18 8.96
CA ARG A 17 -9.66 -21.63 8.14
C ARG A 17 -9.76 -20.11 8.28
N SER A 18 -10.20 -19.41 7.23
CA SER A 18 -10.40 -17.95 7.32
C SER A 18 -11.68 -17.61 8.09
N ILE A 19 -11.76 -16.41 8.68
CA ILE A 19 -12.98 -15.93 9.35
C ILE A 19 -14.18 -15.94 8.39
N ARG A 20 -13.96 -15.69 7.09
CA ARG A 20 -15.02 -15.75 6.08
C ARG A 20 -15.54 -17.16 5.85
N ASP A 21 -14.64 -18.15 5.78
CA ASP A 21 -15.05 -19.54 5.60
C ASP A 21 -15.80 -20.07 6.84
N ILE A 22 -15.34 -19.67 8.04
CA ILE A 22 -16.02 -19.99 9.30
C ILE A 22 -17.41 -19.34 9.35
N ALA A 23 -17.50 -18.06 8.97
CA ALA A 23 -18.76 -17.34 8.93
C ALA A 23 -19.78 -18.01 7.98
N LYS A 24 -19.31 -18.45 6.80
CA LYS A 24 -20.14 -19.17 5.83
C LYS A 24 -20.60 -20.54 6.37
N GLU A 25 -19.69 -21.32 6.95
CA GLU A 25 -19.98 -22.65 7.49
C GLU A 25 -20.99 -22.60 8.65
N LEU A 26 -20.86 -21.61 9.53
CA LEU A 26 -21.70 -21.48 10.72
C LEU A 26 -22.95 -20.63 10.49
N SER A 27 -23.21 -20.21 9.25
CA SER A 27 -24.31 -19.30 8.89
C SER A 27 -24.32 -18.02 9.74
N LEU A 28 -23.14 -17.47 10.00
CA LEU A 28 -22.92 -16.24 10.77
C LEU A 28 -22.46 -15.10 9.87
N SER A 29 -22.70 -13.85 10.30
CA SER A 29 -22.03 -12.72 9.67
C SER A 29 -20.53 -12.70 10.03
N TYR A 30 -19.71 -12.11 9.15
CA TYR A 30 -18.28 -11.92 9.41
C TYR A 30 -18.05 -11.18 10.73
N SER A 31 -18.81 -10.11 10.98
CA SER A 31 -18.71 -9.30 12.20
C SER A 31 -19.02 -10.10 13.46
N LYS A 32 -20.06 -10.95 13.41
CA LYS A 32 -20.43 -11.84 14.53
C LYS A 32 -19.35 -12.88 14.79
N THR A 33 -18.88 -13.57 13.74
CA THR A 33 -17.79 -14.56 13.83
C THR A 33 -16.51 -13.95 14.40
N ARG A 34 -16.14 -12.75 13.93
CA ARG A 34 -14.97 -12.03 14.44
C ARG A 34 -15.13 -11.62 15.89
N ARG A 35 -16.32 -11.20 16.31
CA ARG A 35 -16.60 -10.85 17.72
C ARG A 35 -16.43 -12.07 18.62
N ILE A 36 -17.00 -13.22 18.23
CA ILE A 36 -16.90 -14.49 18.94
C ILE A 36 -15.43 -14.88 19.17
N LEU A 37 -14.64 -14.90 18.09
CA LEU A 37 -13.21 -15.24 18.17
C LEU A 37 -12.44 -14.26 19.08
N LYS A 38 -12.78 -12.96 19.02
CA LYS A 38 -12.14 -11.94 19.87
C LYS A 38 -12.48 -12.14 21.35
N GLU A 39 -13.74 -12.39 21.69
CA GLU A 39 -14.21 -12.61 23.06
C GLU A 39 -13.59 -13.85 23.70
N ARG A 40 -13.24 -14.87 22.90
CA ARG A 40 -12.52 -16.07 23.34
C ARG A 40 -11.00 -15.94 23.33
N GLY A 41 -10.48 -14.73 23.18
CA GLY A 41 -9.03 -14.47 23.24
C GLY A 41 -8.23 -14.98 22.04
N VAL A 42 -8.87 -15.32 20.92
CA VAL A 42 -8.15 -15.78 19.72
C VAL A 42 -7.24 -14.68 19.19
N ILE A 43 -5.95 -15.01 19.09
CA ILE A 43 -4.95 -14.13 18.48
C ILE A 43 -5.11 -14.22 16.96
N PHE A 44 -5.69 -13.18 16.36
CA PHE A 44 -5.88 -13.17 14.91
C PHE A 44 -4.54 -13.19 14.16
N ARG A 45 -4.36 -14.24 13.36
CA ARG A 45 -3.31 -14.39 12.34
C ARG A 45 -3.30 -13.16 11.41
N GLY A 46 -2.11 -12.73 11.04
CA GLY A 46 -1.90 -11.59 10.12
C GLY A 46 -1.85 -10.21 10.78
N LYS A 47 -1.96 -10.10 12.11
CA LYS A 47 -1.53 -8.87 12.79
C LYS A 47 0.00 -8.84 12.85
N THR A 48 0.57 -7.75 12.33
CA THR A 48 1.98 -7.45 12.53
C THR A 48 2.24 -7.24 14.03
N PRO A 49 3.25 -7.90 14.62
CA PRO A 49 3.66 -7.67 16.00
C PRO A 49 3.88 -6.18 16.31
N PRO A 50 3.52 -5.70 17.51
CA PRO A 50 3.71 -4.30 17.89
C PRO A 50 5.15 -3.81 17.73
N ASP A 51 6.13 -4.64 18.06
CA ASP A 51 7.55 -4.27 17.97
C ASP A 51 8.00 -4.02 16.53
N LEU A 52 7.54 -4.86 15.59
CA LEU A 52 7.80 -4.66 14.17
C LEU A 52 7.10 -3.40 13.63
N ILE A 53 5.91 -3.06 14.15
CA ILE A 53 5.24 -1.80 13.79
C ILE A 53 6.09 -0.62 14.25
N ASN A 54 6.61 -0.65 15.47
CA ASN A 54 7.44 0.41 16.02
C ASN A 54 8.74 0.60 15.24
N GLN A 55 9.43 -0.50 14.88
CA GLN A 55 10.63 -0.44 14.03
C GLN A 55 10.32 0.16 12.64
N VAL A 56 9.20 -0.22 12.02
CA VAL A 56 8.77 0.38 10.74
C VAL A 56 8.56 1.89 10.87
N ILE A 57 7.93 2.34 11.96
CA ILE A 57 7.71 3.77 12.23
C ILE A 57 9.03 4.50 12.41
N GLU A 58 9.97 3.94 13.16
CA GLU A 58 11.28 4.54 13.41
C GLU A 58 12.07 4.74 12.12
N TYR A 59 12.22 3.68 11.31
CA TYR A 59 12.89 3.80 10.01
C TYR A 59 12.13 4.74 9.06
N GLY A 60 10.81 4.76 9.13
CA GLY A 60 9.98 5.71 8.37
C GLY A 60 10.27 7.17 8.73
N LYS A 61 10.42 7.48 10.02
CA LYS A 61 10.83 8.82 10.50
C LYS A 61 12.23 9.21 10.03
N GLN A 62 13.13 8.24 9.91
CA GLN A 62 14.47 8.42 9.32
C GLN A 62 14.44 8.57 7.78
N GLY A 63 13.27 8.48 7.15
CA GLY A 63 13.09 8.67 5.70
C GLY A 63 13.36 7.43 4.84
N TYR A 64 13.43 6.25 5.44
CA TYR A 64 13.66 5.01 4.68
C TYR A 64 12.43 4.67 3.82
N SER A 65 12.66 4.16 2.61
CA SER A 65 11.57 3.71 1.74
C SER A 65 10.96 2.40 2.25
N ALA A 66 9.68 2.16 1.93
CA ALA A 66 9.00 0.91 2.27
C ALA A 66 9.75 -0.33 1.76
N ASN A 67 10.38 -0.25 0.58
CA ASN A 67 11.18 -1.33 0.02
C ASN A 67 12.48 -1.57 0.81
N LYS A 68 13.14 -0.51 1.29
CA LYS A 68 14.35 -0.64 2.12
C LYS A 68 14.00 -1.29 3.46
N ILE A 69 12.96 -0.81 4.12
CA ILE A 69 12.47 -1.35 5.40
C ILE A 69 12.02 -2.81 5.25
N SER A 70 11.32 -3.13 4.16
CA SER A 70 10.90 -4.50 3.81
C SER A 70 12.08 -5.47 3.77
N LYS A 71 13.20 -5.09 3.16
CA LYS A 71 14.42 -5.90 3.11
C LYS A 71 15.06 -6.04 4.49
N LEU A 72 15.19 -4.94 5.24
CA LEU A 72 15.80 -4.92 6.58
C LEU A 72 15.04 -5.81 7.57
N LEU A 73 13.71 -5.70 7.59
CA LEU A 73 12.85 -6.42 8.54
C LEU A 73 12.34 -7.75 8.02
N LYS A 74 12.74 -8.16 6.81
CA LYS A 74 12.22 -9.35 6.10
C LYS A 74 10.68 -9.38 6.06
N MET A 75 10.06 -8.22 5.86
CA MET A 75 8.61 -8.02 5.83
C MET A 75 8.11 -7.81 4.41
N ASN A 76 6.85 -8.19 4.13
CA ASN A 76 6.20 -7.83 2.87
C ASN A 76 6.12 -6.29 2.72
N SER A 77 6.56 -5.76 1.57
CA SER A 77 6.61 -4.32 1.30
C SER A 77 5.23 -3.64 1.33
N ASN A 78 4.16 -4.36 0.99
CA ASN A 78 2.79 -3.84 1.11
C ASN A 78 2.36 -3.67 2.57
N THR A 79 2.79 -4.59 3.45
CA THR A 79 2.56 -4.48 4.90
C THR A 79 3.27 -3.25 5.47
N VAL A 80 4.54 -3.08 5.12
CA VAL A 80 5.35 -1.91 5.51
C VAL A 80 4.70 -0.63 5.00
N LEU A 81 4.32 -0.57 3.71
CA LEU A 81 3.67 0.59 3.12
C LEU A 81 2.36 0.93 3.81
N ARG A 82 1.54 -0.07 4.16
CA ARG A 82 0.29 0.12 4.90
C ARG A 82 0.53 0.73 6.29
N ILE A 83 1.55 0.25 7.01
CA ILE A 83 1.92 0.81 8.31
C ILE A 83 2.37 2.27 8.14
N LEU A 84 3.29 2.55 7.22
CA LEU A 84 3.78 3.91 6.97
C LEU A 84 2.63 4.86 6.59
N LYS A 85 1.69 4.43 5.73
CA LYS A 85 0.52 5.23 5.35
C LYS A 85 -0.36 5.55 6.55
N LYS A 86 -0.63 4.56 7.41
CA LYS A 86 -1.44 4.73 8.62
C LYS A 86 -0.85 5.79 9.57
N HIS A 87 0.48 5.93 9.56
CA HIS A 87 1.21 6.90 10.38
C HIS A 87 1.66 8.17 9.63
N ASN A 88 1.12 8.42 8.42
CA ASN A 88 1.46 9.58 7.57
C ASN A 88 2.97 9.72 7.23
N LEU A 89 3.70 8.61 7.21
CA LEU A 89 5.15 8.56 6.93
C LEU A 89 5.48 8.29 5.44
N VAL A 90 4.48 8.39 4.56
CA VAL A 90 4.68 8.20 3.12
C VAL A 90 4.65 9.55 2.42
N LYS A 91 5.76 9.91 1.79
CA LYS A 91 5.79 11.06 0.88
C LYS A 91 4.91 10.76 -0.33
N GLY A 92 3.98 11.66 -0.65
CA GLY A 92 3.19 11.59 -1.87
C GLY A 92 4.10 11.58 -3.11
N LYS A 93 3.65 10.92 -4.19
CA LYS A 93 4.33 11.05 -5.48
C LYS A 93 4.28 12.52 -5.90
N ARG A 94 5.44 13.16 -6.03
CA ARG A 94 5.53 14.51 -6.62
C ARG A 94 4.99 14.43 -8.05
N LYS A 95 3.85 15.08 -8.30
CA LYS A 95 3.33 15.26 -9.66
C LYS A 95 4.00 16.48 -10.27
N LEU A 96 4.22 16.43 -11.59
CA LEU A 96 4.65 17.61 -12.32
C LEU A 96 3.55 18.68 -12.26
N THR A 97 3.92 19.94 -12.08
CA THR A 97 2.97 21.06 -12.08
C THR A 97 2.33 21.22 -13.45
N GLN A 98 1.11 21.77 -13.50
CA GLN A 98 0.41 21.99 -14.77
C GLN A 98 1.21 22.92 -15.70
N GLU A 99 1.89 23.92 -15.14
CA GLU A 99 2.78 24.82 -15.89
C GLU A 99 3.91 24.06 -16.60
N LYS A 100 4.59 23.16 -15.90
CA LYS A 100 5.66 22.34 -16.52
C LYS A 100 5.07 21.39 -17.57
N ILE A 101 3.87 20.85 -17.37
CA ILE A 101 3.19 20.02 -18.37
C ILE A 101 2.86 20.84 -19.62
N GLN A 102 2.39 22.07 -19.44
CA GLN A 102 2.09 22.98 -20.54
C GLN A 102 3.37 23.37 -21.30
N LYS A 103 4.47 23.66 -20.59
CA LYS A 103 5.77 23.94 -21.22
C LYS A 103 6.30 22.74 -22.01
N ILE A 104 6.10 21.49 -21.55
CA ILE A 104 6.39 20.28 -22.35
C ILE A 104 5.61 20.29 -23.67
N LYS A 105 4.30 20.57 -23.62
CA LYS A 105 3.42 20.60 -24.79
C LYS A 105 3.87 21.64 -25.81
N ASP A 106 4.13 22.86 -25.35
CA ASP A 106 4.45 23.98 -26.25
C ASP A 106 5.83 23.81 -26.88
N MET A 107 6.83 23.40 -26.09
CA MET A 107 8.15 23.11 -26.65
C MET A 107 8.10 21.96 -27.66
N TYR A 108 7.35 20.90 -27.39
CA TYR A 108 7.24 19.79 -28.35
C TYR A 108 6.56 20.22 -29.66
N LYS A 109 5.49 21.00 -29.58
CA LYS A 109 4.80 21.56 -30.76
C LYS A 109 5.69 22.49 -31.59
N ASN A 110 6.61 23.21 -30.93
CA ASN A 110 7.61 24.06 -31.58
C ASN A 110 8.82 23.28 -32.14
N GLY A 111 8.76 21.95 -32.17
CA GLY A 111 9.80 21.10 -32.78
C GLY A 111 11.02 20.85 -31.89
N TYR A 112 11.01 21.24 -30.61
CA TYR A 112 12.12 20.95 -29.70
C TYR A 112 12.23 19.44 -29.43
N SER A 113 13.46 18.93 -29.40
CA SER A 113 13.71 17.53 -29.07
C SER A 113 13.38 17.21 -27.61
N ILE A 114 12.99 15.96 -27.34
CA ILE A 114 12.70 15.47 -25.99
C ILE A 114 13.86 15.73 -25.03
N TYR A 115 15.10 15.57 -25.52
CA TYR A 115 16.30 15.85 -24.73
C TYR A 115 16.41 17.33 -24.34
N LYS A 116 16.14 18.25 -25.27
CA LYS A 116 16.16 19.70 -25.00
C LYS A 116 15.07 20.10 -24.00
N ILE A 117 13.87 19.53 -24.12
CA ILE A 117 12.77 19.75 -23.16
C ILE A 117 13.14 19.23 -21.76
N ALA A 118 13.71 18.02 -21.68
CA ALA A 118 14.14 17.41 -20.43
C ALA A 118 15.19 18.26 -19.70
N LYS A 119 16.20 18.74 -20.45
CA LYS A 119 17.26 19.61 -19.94
C LYS A 119 16.72 20.96 -19.44
N GLU A 120 15.83 21.59 -20.21
CA GLU A 120 15.22 22.89 -19.88
C GLU A 120 14.35 22.85 -18.62
N LEU A 121 13.63 21.74 -18.39
CA LEU A 121 12.68 21.62 -17.28
C LEU A 121 13.26 20.93 -16.04
N ASP A 122 14.52 20.52 -16.11
CA ASP A 122 15.23 19.72 -15.12
C ASP A 122 14.44 18.46 -14.71
N ILE A 123 14.08 17.65 -15.73
CA ILE A 123 13.33 16.40 -15.54
C ILE A 123 13.87 15.30 -16.47
N SER A 124 13.62 14.04 -16.13
CA SER A 124 14.02 12.91 -16.99
C SER A 124 13.30 12.91 -18.34
N THR A 125 13.99 12.47 -19.39
CA THR A 125 13.42 12.26 -20.73
C THR A 125 12.22 11.31 -20.70
N ASN A 126 12.26 10.27 -19.86
CA ASN A 126 11.14 9.35 -19.66
C ASN A 126 9.88 10.05 -19.14
N LEU A 127 10.04 11.03 -18.24
CA LEU A 127 8.92 11.81 -17.73
C LEU A 127 8.33 12.71 -18.82
N VAL A 128 9.17 13.30 -19.67
CA VAL A 128 8.72 14.06 -20.86
C VAL A 128 7.92 13.15 -21.79
N VAL A 129 8.46 11.98 -22.15
CA VAL A 129 7.77 10.99 -23.01
C VAL A 129 6.43 10.57 -22.41
N TYR A 130 6.40 10.28 -21.10
CA TYR A 130 5.17 9.93 -20.39
C TYR A 130 4.08 11.00 -20.57
N TYR A 131 4.42 12.27 -20.36
CA TYR A 131 3.44 13.36 -20.51
C TYR A 131 3.05 13.61 -21.97
N LEU A 132 3.97 13.46 -22.93
CA LEU A 132 3.63 13.56 -24.36
C LEU A 132 2.67 12.47 -24.81
N LYS A 133 2.86 11.22 -24.36
CA LYS A 133 1.91 10.11 -24.60
C LYS A 133 0.55 10.41 -23.98
N LYS A 134 0.56 10.89 -22.73
CA LYS A 134 -0.66 11.27 -22.02
C LYS A 134 -1.42 12.41 -22.71
N LEU A 135 -0.72 13.31 -23.38
CA LEU A 135 -1.27 14.40 -24.19
C LEU A 135 -1.59 14.00 -25.64
N GLN A 136 -1.36 12.74 -26.02
CA GLN A 136 -1.57 12.22 -27.38
C GLN A 136 -0.71 12.91 -28.45
N LEU A 137 0.46 13.45 -28.06
CA LEU A 137 1.40 14.12 -28.98
C LEU A 137 2.51 13.18 -29.47
N LYS A 138 2.61 11.98 -28.87
CA LYS A 138 3.62 10.98 -29.17
C LYS A 138 3.05 9.60 -28.88
N ASN A 139 3.37 8.62 -29.73
CA ASN A 139 2.99 7.22 -29.57
C ASN A 139 3.96 6.42 -28.67
#